data_AF-A0A1F3BHN5-F1
#
_entry.id   AF-A0A1F3BHN5-F1
#
_cell.length_a   1.000
_cell.length_b   1.000
_cell.length_c   1.000
_cell.angle_alpha   90.00
_cell.angle_beta   90.00
_cell.angle_gamma   90.00
#
_symmetry.space_group_name_H-M   'P 1'
#
loop_
_entity.id
_entity.type
_entity.pdbx_description
1 polymer ?
#
loop_
_entity_poly.entity_id
_entity_poly.type
_entity_poly.pdbx_seq_one_letter_code
_entity_poly.pdbx_strand_id
1 'polypeptide(L)' 'MGLLARVAGKILDSSSEFFFVDDGSGQSVKVYGARPAGTCAVATGIVGYEILWQRVIRTRDALDVQGF' A
#
# COMPACT_ATOMS: atom_id res chain seq x y z
N MET A 1 6.83 -10.50 -11.82
CA MET A 1 7.85 -9.85 -10.97
C MET A 1 7.30 -8.52 -10.45
N GLY A 2 7.23 -8.35 -9.14
CA GLY A 2 6.74 -7.11 -8.50
C GLY A 2 7.85 -6.42 -7.71
N LEU A 3 7.81 -5.09 -7.63
CA LEU A 3 8.75 -4.30 -6.82
C LEU A 3 8.33 -4.35 -5.36
N LEU A 4 9.20 -4.85 -4.47
CA LEU A 4 8.99 -4.76 -3.03
C LEU A 4 9.32 -3.33 -2.56
N ALA A 5 8.38 -2.70 -1.87
CA ALA A 5 8.57 -1.37 -1.30
C ALA A 5 8.10 -1.30 0.15
N ARG A 6 8.60 -0.28 0.84
CA ARG A 6 8.20 0.10 2.19
C ARG A 6 7.74 1.56 2.15
N VAL A 7 6.52 1.81 2.61
CA VAL A 7 5.93 3.15 2.72
C VAL A 7 5.68 3.45 4.20
N ALA A 8 5.95 4.69 4.61
CA ALA A 8 5.69 5.18 5.95
C ALA A 8 4.96 6.52 5.86
N GLY A 9 3.96 6.72 6.71
CA GLY A 9 3.16 7.93 6.65
C GLY A 9 1.96 7.95 7.58
N LYS A 10 1.18 9.01 7.50
CA LYS A 10 -0.04 9.18 8.30
C LYS A 10 -1.20 8.46 7.62
N ILE A 11 -1.99 7.73 8.40
CA ILE A 11 -3.22 7.12 7.90
C ILE A 11 -4.31 8.19 7.82
N LEU A 12 -4.75 8.49 6.60
CA LEU A 12 -5.78 9.48 6.31
C LEU A 12 -7.18 8.91 6.54
N ASP A 13 -7.41 7.71 6.02
CA ASP A 13 -8.70 7.02 6.03
C ASP A 13 -8.47 5.51 6.07
N SER A 14 -9.43 4.76 6.61
CA SER A 14 -9.33 3.32 6.85
C SER A 14 -10.66 2.61 6.72
N SER A 15 -10.65 1.44 6.09
CA SER A 15 -11.74 0.47 6.06
C SER A 15 -11.34 -0.81 6.81
N SER A 16 -12.21 -1.83 6.77
CA SER A 16 -11.90 -3.17 7.29
C SER A 16 -10.85 -3.92 6.46
N GLU A 17 -10.60 -3.49 5.22
CA GLU A 17 -9.75 -4.24 4.27
C GLU A 17 -8.53 -3.46 3.80
N PHE A 18 -8.54 -2.13 3.88
CA PHE A 18 -7.44 -1.28 3.45
C PHE A 18 -7.38 0.02 4.24
N PHE A 19 -6.26 0.73 4.13
CA PHE A 19 -6.11 2.09 4.62
C PHE A 19 -5.30 2.94 3.65
N PHE A 20 -5.51 4.25 3.69
CA PHE A 20 -4.77 5.20 2.87
C PHE A 20 -3.67 5.87 3.68
N VAL A 21 -2.43 5.81 3.17
CA VAL A 21 -1.25 6.43 3.76
C VAL A 21 -0.87 7.67 2.96
N ASP A 22 -0.70 8.80 3.64
CA ASP A 22 0.02 9.96 3.12
C ASP A 22 1.50 9.82 3.48
N ASP A 23 2.33 9.56 2.46
CA ASP A 23 3.78 9.44 2.58
C ASP A 23 4.54 10.75 2.26
N GLY A 24 3.82 11.87 2.11
CA GLY A 24 4.39 13.18 1.80
C GLY A 24 4.74 13.38 0.32
N SER A 25 4.42 12.43 -0.56
CA SER A 25 4.63 12.56 -2.02
C SER A 25 3.60 13.44 -2.72
N GLY A 26 2.57 13.89 -2.01
CA GLY A 26 1.40 14.58 -2.59
C GLY A 26 0.35 13.63 -3.18
N GLN A 27 0.57 12.31 -3.10
CA GLN A 27 -0.41 11.28 -3.45
C GLN A 27 -0.58 10.30 -2.28
N SER A 28 -1.83 9.86 -2.06
CA SER A 28 -2.10 8.80 -1.08
C SER A 28 -1.79 7.43 -1.64
N VAL A 29 -1.40 6.52 -0.75
CA VAL A 29 -1.12 5.10 -1.07
C VAL A 29 -2.16 4.24 -0.41
N LYS A 30 -2.88 3.45 -1.21
CA LYS A 30 -3.77 2.42 -0.67
C LYS A 30 -2.93 1.24 -0.21
N VAL A 31 -3.10 0.82 1.03
CA VAL A 31 -2.42 -0.34 1.60
C VAL A 31 -3.48 -1.35 2.01
N TYR A 32 -3.36 -2.58 1.50
CA TYR A 32 -4.24 -3.67 1.93
C TYR A 32 -3.89 -4.15 3.34
N GLY A 33 -4.90 -4.23 4.20
CA GLY A 33 -4.80 -4.50 5.64
C GLY A 33 -5.70 -3.57 6.44
N ALA A 34 -5.94 -3.89 7.72
CA ALA A 34 -6.76 -3.08 8.61
C ALA A 34 -5.89 -2.31 9.62
N ARG A 35 -6.01 -0.99 9.65
CA ARG A 35 -5.38 -0.12 10.67
C ARG A 35 -6.25 1.10 10.95
N PRO A 36 -6.25 1.64 12.18
CA PRO A 36 -7.06 2.80 12.54
C PRO A 36 -6.52 4.11 11.95
N ALA A 37 -7.42 4.92 11.37
CA ALA A 37 -7.10 6.27 10.89
C ALA A 37 -6.54 7.19 11.99
N GLY A 38 -5.81 8.23 11.58
CA GLY A 38 -5.21 9.22 12.49
C GLY A 38 -3.90 8.77 13.16
N THR A 39 -3.47 7.52 12.93
CA THR A 39 -2.19 6.99 13.41
C THR A 39 -1.12 7.02 12.31
N CYS A 40 0.15 6.81 12.68
CA CYS A 40 1.22 6.59 11.71
C CYS A 40 1.36 5.09 11.41
N ALA A 41 1.58 4.78 10.14
CA ALA A 41 1.78 3.42 9.66
C ALA A 41 3.11 3.29 8.93
N VAL A 42 3.71 2.12 9.07
CA VAL A 42 4.69 1.59 8.13
C VAL A 42 4.08 0.35 7.48
N ALA A 43 4.08 0.31 6.15
CA ALA A 43 3.59 -0.80 5.36
C ALA A 43 4.67 -1.29 4.41
N THR A 44 4.78 -2.61 4.24
CA THR A 44 5.73 -3.25 3.33
C THR A 44 4.96 -4.21 2.45
N GLY A 45 5.21 -4.20 1.15
CA GLY A 45 4.52 -5.06 0.21
C GLY A 45 4.93 -4.79 -1.23
N ILE A 46 4.17 -5.35 -2.16
CA ILE A 46 4.43 -5.21 -3.60
C ILE A 46 3.72 -3.96 -4.12
N VAL A 47 4.48 -3.13 -4.83
CA VAL A 47 3.96 -1.92 -5.48
C VAL A 47 3.10 -2.31 -6.68
N GLY A 48 1.93 -1.69 -6.77
CA GLY A 48 1.06 -1.76 -7.94
C GLY A 48 0.32 -0.44 -8.18
N TYR A 49 -0.51 -0.45 -9.21
CA TYR A 49 -1.44 0.64 -9.53
C TYR A 49 -2.83 0.07 -9.77
N GLU A 50 -3.85 0.74 -9.24
CA GLU A 50 -5.26 0.47 -9.48
C GLU A 50 -5.84 1.44 -10.54
N ILE A 51 -7.15 1.35 -10.76
CA ILE A 51 -7.91 2.23 -11.66
C ILE A 51 -7.63 3.70 -11.28
N LEU A 52 -7.55 4.58 -12.28
CA LEU A 52 -7.16 6.00 -12.13
C LEU A 52 -5.73 6.24 -11.62
N TRP A 53 -4.79 5.32 -11.88
CA TRP A 53 -3.37 5.47 -11.50
C TRP A 53 -3.12 5.58 -9.99
N GLN A 54 -4.05 5.11 -9.16
CA GLN A 54 -3.86 5.10 -7.72
C GLN A 54 -2.76 4.11 -7.32
N ARG A 55 -1.74 4.58 -6.61
CA ARG A 55 -0.64 3.74 -6.11
C ARG A 55 -1.14 2.84 -4.98
N VAL A 56 -0.80 1.56 -5.04
CA VAL A 56 -1.17 0.57 -4.03
C VAL A 56 0.03 -0.24 -3.52
N ILE A 57 -0.05 -0.68 -2.27
CA ILE A 57 0.82 -1.67 -1.66
C ILE A 57 -0.04 -2.88 -1.29
N ARG A 58 0.21 -4.01 -1.95
CA ARG A 58 -0.49 -5.27 -1.70
C ARG A 58 0.42 -6.33 -1.10
N THR A 59 -0.20 -7.33 -0.49
CA THR A 59 0.51 -8.54 -0.07
C THR A 59 1.11 -9.24 -1.29
N ARG A 60 2.32 -9.78 -1.11
CA ARG A 60 2.98 -10.60 -2.13
C ARG A 60 2.19 -11.87 -2.39
N ASP A 61 2.07 -12.27 -3.64
CA ASP A 61 1.42 -13.52 -4.06
C ASP A 61 2.34 -14.40 -4.92
N ALA A 62 1.82 -15.54 -5.39
CA ALA A 62 2.57 -16.51 -6.19
C ALA A 62 3.03 -15.97 -7.55
N LEU A 63 2.30 -15.02 -8.14
CA LEU A 63 2.65 -14.40 -9.43
C LEU A 63 3.86 -13.46 -9.30
N ASP A 64 4.11 -12.94 -8.10
CA ASP A 64 5.30 -12.15 -7.80
C ASP A 64 6.58 -13.00 -7.66
N VAL A 65 6.43 -14.32 -7.52
CA VAL A 65 7.53 -15.26 -7.26
C VAL A 65 8.00 -15.98 -8.52
N GLN A 66 7.21 -16.01 -9.60
CA GLN A 66 7.55 -16.77 -10.80
C GLN A 66 8.93 -16.36 -11.35
N GLY A 67 9.90 -17.26 -11.12
CA GLY A 67 11.22 -17.24 -11.72
C GLY A 67 11.11 -17.59 -13.19
N PHE A 68 12.04 -17.04 -13.98
CA PHE A 68 12.22 -17.34 -15.40
C PHE A 68 12.37 -18.84 -15.65
#